data_AF-A3DMN3-F1
#
_entry.id   AF-A3DMN3-F1
#
_cell.length_a   1.000
_cell.length_b   1.000
_cell.length_c   1.000
_cell.angle_alpha   90.00
_cell.angle_beta   90.00
_cell.angle_gamma   90.00
#
_symmetry.space_group_name_H-M   'P 1'
#
loop_
_entity.id
_entity.type
_entity.pdbx_description
1 polymer ?
#
loop_
_entity_poly.entity_id
_entity_poly.type
_entity_poly.pdbx_seq_one_letter_code
_entity_poly.pdbx_strand_id
1 'polypeptide(L)'
;MLSMFSRNDKVLVIGIGGGGDIVSAAVIAYMLRKLGVKTYIGSIVWERFVYDPVPGPIHLDEIRKIKLVDKYAGIINQESYAVRHGRKIVFQAVNVSKALNEEVFVFDLWSGVQGYVEGVSRVDEKYGIDKIVGVDVGGDVLAEGYEDNLWSPLADSMGLAMLNHFKNSYLIVHSPGSDGELSQEYVLQRLSMIASMKGYYGAMGLEQSDIIVLEKILKYAKSEASRAALIAFQGFQGDMPIRKNTRSIKINLINTLMFMTDPRITYGLSKPAQLVNNTYSLEEANNKLNNAGIYTEYNLEKDIQTLNVDPLELSGEEILNIRRKGIRRLRMMNDQSTEE
;
A
#
# COMPACT_ATOMS: atom_id res chain seq x y z
N MET A 1 17.16 -7.20 -13.26
CA MET A 1 16.82 -6.07 -12.37
C MET A 1 17.89 -4.98 -12.35
N LEU A 2 19.16 -5.29 -12.05
CA LEU A 2 20.26 -4.31 -12.10
C LEU A 2 20.42 -3.61 -13.47
N SER A 3 20.16 -4.31 -14.58
CA SER A 3 20.17 -3.72 -15.93
C SER A 3 18.98 -2.80 -16.22
N MET A 4 17.94 -2.84 -15.39
CA MET A 4 16.73 -2.04 -15.56
C MET A 4 16.83 -0.69 -14.88
N PHE A 5 17.85 -0.46 -14.04
CA PHE A 5 18.10 0.83 -13.40
C PHE A 5 19.53 1.28 -13.74
N SER A 6 19.65 2.48 -14.29
CA SER A 6 20.91 3.14 -14.62
C SER A 6 21.27 4.14 -13.52
N ARG A 7 22.56 4.41 -13.34
CA ARG A 7 23.07 5.44 -12.42
C ARG A 7 22.56 6.85 -12.74
N ASN A 8 22.15 7.08 -13.98
CA ASN A 8 21.59 8.37 -14.40
C ASN A 8 20.09 8.48 -14.14
N ASP A 9 19.41 7.38 -13.80
CA ASP A 9 17.98 7.39 -13.55
C ASP A 9 17.65 8.12 -12.25
N LYS A 10 16.56 8.86 -12.27
CA LYS A 10 15.82 9.32 -11.10
C LYS A 10 14.58 8.46 -10.93
N VAL A 11 14.48 7.78 -9.79
CA VAL A 11 13.39 6.84 -9.53
C VAL A 11 12.52 7.34 -8.38
N LEU A 12 11.21 7.40 -8.60
CA LEU A 12 10.23 7.62 -7.55
C LEU A 12 9.70 6.27 -7.06
N VAL A 13 9.98 5.92 -5.80
CA VAL A 13 9.55 4.66 -5.18
C VAL A 13 8.40 4.94 -4.22
N ILE A 14 7.21 4.43 -4.52
CA ILE A 14 5.94 4.77 -3.87
C ILE A 14 5.41 3.54 -3.13
N GLY A 15 5.10 3.67 -1.84
CA GLY A 15 4.22 2.70 -1.17
C GLY A 15 2.78 2.91 -1.65
N ILE A 16 2.20 1.89 -2.30
CA ILE A 16 0.91 2.03 -3.01
C ILE A 16 -0.29 1.46 -2.25
N GLY A 17 -0.07 0.53 -1.32
CA GLY A 17 -1.08 0.07 -0.37
C GLY A 17 -1.10 0.95 0.86
N GLY A 18 -1.65 0.43 1.97
CA GLY A 18 -1.79 1.17 3.21
C GLY A 18 -0.48 1.81 3.71
N GLY A 19 -0.58 2.78 4.63
CA GLY A 19 0.54 3.64 5.05
C GLY A 19 1.79 2.90 5.57
N GLY A 20 1.71 1.60 5.90
CA GLY A 20 2.87 0.78 6.25
C GLY A 20 3.83 0.52 5.08
N ASP A 21 3.37 0.56 3.83
CA ASP A 21 4.13 0.14 2.66
C ASP A 21 5.34 1.03 2.36
N ILE A 22 5.24 2.30 2.75
CA ILE A 22 6.36 3.24 2.65
C ILE A 22 7.61 2.75 3.40
N VAL A 23 7.46 1.91 4.43
CA VAL A 23 8.61 1.29 5.11
C VAL A 23 9.43 0.46 4.11
N SER A 24 8.78 -0.36 3.29
CA SER A 24 9.45 -1.18 2.29
C SER A 24 9.87 -0.35 1.08
N ALA A 25 9.05 0.61 0.66
CA ALA A 25 9.41 1.55 -0.41
C ALA A 25 10.71 2.30 -0.09
N ALA A 26 10.87 2.74 1.15
CA ALA A 26 12.07 3.41 1.62
C ALA A 26 13.30 2.49 1.62
N VAL A 27 13.18 1.23 2.05
CA VAL A 27 14.27 0.24 1.97
C VAL A 27 14.68 -0.01 0.52
N ILE A 28 13.71 -0.20 -0.38
CA ILE A 28 13.96 -0.39 -1.82
C ILE A 28 14.63 0.86 -2.42
N ALA A 29 14.19 2.06 -2.05
CA ALA A 29 14.82 3.30 -2.49
C ALA A 29 16.30 3.36 -2.07
N TYR A 30 16.64 2.88 -0.87
CA TYR A 30 18.01 2.75 -0.38
C TYR A 30 18.80 1.67 -1.13
N MET A 31 18.19 0.52 -1.42
CA MET A 31 18.81 -0.53 -2.25
C MET A 31 19.22 0.01 -3.62
N LEU A 32 18.35 0.78 -4.27
CA LEU A 32 18.65 1.42 -5.55
C LEU A 32 19.77 2.47 -5.42
N ARG A 33 19.83 3.23 -4.31
CA ARG A 33 20.93 4.17 -4.06
C ARG A 33 22.29 3.48 -3.95
N LYS A 34 22.36 2.28 -3.38
CA LYS A 34 23.60 1.47 -3.36
C LYS A 34 24.14 1.19 -4.77
N LEU A 35 23.26 1.21 -5.78
CA LEU A 35 23.61 1.00 -7.19
C LEU A 35 24.00 2.31 -7.91
N GLY A 36 23.94 3.44 -7.21
CA GLY A 36 24.21 4.77 -7.74
C GLY A 36 23.00 5.45 -8.38
N VAL A 37 21.79 4.93 -8.17
CA VAL A 37 20.54 5.50 -8.68
C VAL A 37 20.07 6.61 -7.75
N LYS A 38 19.61 7.73 -8.30
CA LYS A 38 18.99 8.78 -7.49
C LYS A 38 17.55 8.39 -7.21
N THR A 39 17.13 8.36 -5.94
CA THR A 39 15.77 7.95 -5.59
C THR A 39 15.03 8.95 -4.72
N TYR A 40 13.72 9.01 -4.93
CA TYR A 40 12.75 9.77 -4.17
C TYR A 40 11.75 8.78 -3.55
N ILE A 41 11.28 9.06 -2.34
CA ILE A 41 10.34 8.22 -1.62
C ILE A 41 8.96 8.86 -1.70
N GLY A 42 7.94 8.07 -2.02
CA GLY A 42 6.55 8.46 -2.11
C GLY A 42 5.64 7.53 -1.28
N SER A 43 4.46 8.02 -0.92
CA SER A 43 3.45 7.23 -0.21
C SER A 43 2.06 7.80 -0.45
N ILE A 44 1.06 6.94 -0.47
CA ILE A 44 -0.29 7.37 -0.08
C ILE A 44 -0.33 7.59 1.45
N VAL A 45 -1.28 8.40 1.92
CA VAL A 45 -1.40 8.73 3.36
C VAL A 45 -2.65 8.12 3.97
N TRP A 46 -2.77 6.79 3.88
CA TRP A 46 -3.89 6.06 4.47
C TRP A 46 -3.43 5.21 5.65
N GLU A 47 -3.72 5.69 6.86
CA GLU A 47 -3.35 5.00 8.09
C GLU A 47 -4.43 3.99 8.50
N ARG A 48 -4.01 2.92 9.18
CA ARG A 48 -4.97 2.00 9.80
C ARG A 48 -5.81 2.74 10.84
N PHE A 49 -7.05 2.32 11.00
CA PHE A 49 -7.97 2.86 12.02
C PHE A 49 -7.44 2.88 13.47
N VAL A 50 -6.45 2.02 13.79
CA VAL A 50 -5.79 2.00 15.11
C VAL A 50 -4.80 3.16 15.31
N TYR A 51 -4.32 3.78 14.22
CA TYR A 51 -3.45 4.96 14.25
C TYR A 51 -4.20 6.23 13.91
N ASP A 52 -5.17 6.13 13.00
CA ASP A 52 -6.05 7.22 12.61
C ASP A 52 -7.50 6.72 12.51
N PRO A 53 -8.36 6.98 13.51
CA PRO A 53 -9.71 6.43 13.56
C PRO A 53 -10.68 7.12 12.59
N VAL A 54 -10.25 8.17 11.87
CA VAL A 54 -11.07 8.86 10.89
C VAL A 54 -11.02 8.08 9.57
N PRO A 55 -12.17 7.59 9.05
CA PRO A 55 -12.20 6.79 7.83
C PRO A 55 -11.58 7.49 6.62
N GLY A 56 -10.92 6.70 5.78
CA GLY A 56 -10.27 7.13 4.57
C GLY A 56 -8.89 7.78 4.80
N PRO A 57 -8.18 8.04 3.70
CA PRO A 57 -6.86 8.66 3.73
C PRO A 57 -6.91 10.07 4.33
N ILE A 58 -5.76 10.51 4.81
CA ILE A 58 -5.55 11.87 5.28
C ILE A 58 -5.61 12.82 4.08
N HIS A 59 -6.45 13.86 4.12
CA HIS A 59 -6.45 14.86 3.06
C HIS A 59 -5.19 15.73 3.13
N LEU A 60 -4.70 16.19 1.97
CA LEU A 60 -3.50 17.03 1.93
C LEU A 60 -3.64 18.37 2.68
N ASP A 61 -4.84 18.91 2.78
CA ASP A 61 -5.14 20.16 3.51
C ASP A 61 -5.25 19.98 5.04
N GLU A 62 -5.46 18.74 5.50
CA GLU A 62 -5.36 18.34 6.91
C GLU A 62 -3.90 18.27 7.38
N ILE A 63 -2.93 18.18 6.45
CA ILE A 63 -1.50 18.08 6.76
C ILE A 63 -0.92 19.47 7.05
N ARG A 64 -0.23 19.59 8.19
CA ARG A 64 0.57 20.74 8.60
C ARG A 64 2.03 20.52 8.21
N LYS A 65 2.71 21.62 7.86
CA LYS A 65 4.10 21.64 7.37
C LYS A 65 4.31 20.89 6.05
N ILE A 66 3.26 20.79 5.23
CA ILE A 66 3.33 20.30 3.86
C ILE A 66 3.75 21.42 2.89
N LYS A 67 4.57 21.07 1.91
CA LYS A 67 4.87 21.90 0.74
C LYS A 67 4.17 21.29 -0.48
N LEU A 68 3.08 21.91 -0.94
CA LEU A 68 2.35 21.41 -2.10
C LEU A 68 3.21 21.44 -3.37
N VAL A 69 3.17 20.33 -4.12
CA VAL A 69 3.70 20.23 -5.48
C VAL A 69 2.62 20.70 -6.45
N ASP A 70 1.40 20.22 -6.24
CA ASP A 70 0.13 20.61 -6.87
C ASP A 70 -1.04 20.24 -5.92
N LYS A 71 -2.30 20.36 -6.35
CA LYS A 71 -3.49 19.96 -5.59
C LYS A 71 -3.57 18.47 -5.23
N TYR A 72 -2.87 17.60 -5.95
CA TYR A 72 -2.90 16.13 -5.74
C TYR A 72 -1.61 15.54 -5.16
N ALA A 73 -0.59 16.37 -4.93
CA ALA A 73 0.69 15.90 -4.41
C ALA A 73 1.38 16.97 -3.56
N GLY A 74 2.04 16.54 -2.50
CA GLY A 74 2.84 17.41 -1.65
C GLY A 74 4.11 16.74 -1.14
N ILE A 75 4.94 17.53 -0.49
CA ILE A 75 6.16 17.08 0.17
C ILE A 75 6.01 17.32 1.66
N ILE A 76 6.31 16.29 2.43
CA ILE A 76 6.35 16.34 3.89
C ILE A 76 7.77 16.08 4.40
N ASN A 77 7.99 16.41 5.66
CA ASN A 77 9.22 16.11 6.39
C ASN A 77 8.90 15.63 7.82
N GLN A 78 9.95 15.41 8.62
CA GLN A 78 9.84 14.92 10.01
C GLN A 78 9.03 15.81 10.97
N GLU A 79 8.79 17.08 10.62
CA GLU A 79 7.99 18.03 11.41
C GLU A 79 6.51 18.04 11.00
N SER A 80 6.17 17.36 9.92
CA SER A 80 4.80 17.28 9.41
C SER A 80 3.90 16.44 10.31
N TYR A 81 2.61 16.74 10.28
CA TYR A 81 1.58 15.98 10.99
C TYR A 81 0.21 16.36 10.42
N ALA A 82 -0.79 15.51 10.59
CA ALA A 82 -2.16 15.85 10.25
C ALA A 82 -2.96 16.28 11.49
N VAL A 83 -3.98 17.11 11.30
CA VAL A 83 -4.98 17.43 12.32
C VAL A 83 -6.33 16.92 11.83
N ARG A 84 -6.80 15.80 12.39
CA ARG A 84 -8.07 15.18 12.01
C ARG A 84 -8.96 15.07 13.23
N HIS A 85 -10.19 15.60 13.13
CA HIS A 85 -11.16 15.62 14.23
C HIS A 85 -10.57 16.12 15.57
N GLY A 86 -9.75 17.17 15.53
CA GLY A 86 -9.09 17.76 16.70
C GLY A 86 -7.91 16.95 17.26
N ARG A 87 -7.55 15.82 16.66
CA ARG A 87 -6.41 14.98 17.05
C ARG A 87 -5.21 15.24 16.15
N LYS A 88 -4.02 15.27 16.74
CA LYS A 88 -2.76 15.29 16.00
C LYS A 88 -2.37 13.86 15.60
N ILE A 89 -2.26 13.61 14.30
CA ILE A 89 -1.87 12.31 13.74
C ILE A 89 -0.46 12.41 13.15
N VAL A 90 0.44 11.55 13.62
CA VAL A 90 1.78 11.37 13.03
C VAL A 90 1.78 10.06 12.25
N PHE A 91 1.55 10.20 10.95
CA PHE A 91 1.37 9.09 10.02
C PHE A 91 2.71 8.48 9.56
N GLN A 92 2.68 7.27 8.99
CA GLN A 92 3.88 6.47 8.73
C GLN A 92 4.89 7.19 7.83
N ALA A 93 4.42 7.94 6.83
CA ALA A 93 5.31 8.70 5.95
C ALA A 93 6.16 9.74 6.71
N VAL A 94 5.59 10.38 7.75
CA VAL A 94 6.36 11.27 8.66
C VAL A 94 7.37 10.46 9.48
N ASN A 95 6.97 9.29 9.98
CA ASN A 95 7.87 8.43 10.76
C ASN A 95 9.06 7.93 9.94
N VAL A 96 8.84 7.58 8.66
CA VAL A 96 9.91 7.24 7.71
C VAL A 96 10.79 8.45 7.42
N SER A 97 10.19 9.61 7.12
CA SER A 97 10.92 10.86 6.93
C SER A 97 11.83 11.18 8.12
N LYS A 98 11.33 11.02 9.35
CA LYS A 98 12.08 11.20 10.59
C LYS A 98 13.22 10.19 10.74
N ALA A 99 12.97 8.91 10.45
CA ALA A 99 13.98 7.88 10.56
C ALA A 99 15.15 8.11 9.59
N LEU A 100 14.86 8.60 8.39
CA LEU A 100 15.84 8.78 7.32
C LEU A 100 16.42 10.20 7.27
N ASN A 101 15.76 11.17 7.91
CA ASN A 101 16.03 12.59 7.78
C ASN A 101 15.94 13.06 6.31
N GLU A 102 14.87 12.64 5.64
CA GLU A 102 14.62 12.91 4.22
C GLU A 102 13.18 13.36 3.98
N GLU A 103 12.98 14.19 2.96
CA GLU A 103 11.64 14.55 2.51
C GLU A 103 10.95 13.39 1.79
N VAL A 104 9.61 13.33 1.91
CA VAL A 104 8.77 12.29 1.31
C VAL A 104 7.65 12.94 0.51
N PHE A 105 7.39 12.44 -0.69
CA PHE A 105 6.22 12.79 -1.47
C PHE A 105 4.97 12.08 -0.94
N VAL A 106 3.87 12.80 -0.85
CA VAL A 106 2.56 12.26 -0.48
C VAL A 106 1.55 12.55 -1.57
N PHE A 107 0.68 11.57 -1.84
CA PHE A 107 -0.29 11.62 -2.94
C PHE A 107 -1.73 11.53 -2.43
N ASP A 108 -2.62 12.28 -3.08
CA ASP A 108 -4.05 12.25 -2.79
C ASP A 108 -4.74 11.06 -3.43
N LEU A 109 -5.57 10.37 -2.65
CA LEU A 109 -6.48 9.33 -3.13
C LEU A 109 -7.94 9.79 -3.15
N TRP A 110 -8.29 10.89 -2.48
CA TRP A 110 -9.69 11.38 -2.44
C TRP A 110 -10.20 11.78 -3.81
N SER A 111 -9.31 12.18 -4.71
CA SER A 111 -9.61 12.54 -6.10
C SER A 111 -9.60 11.35 -7.07
N GLY A 112 -9.69 10.12 -6.56
CA GLY A 112 -9.73 8.89 -7.36
C GLY A 112 -8.42 8.59 -8.07
N VAL A 113 -8.43 7.57 -8.94
CA VAL A 113 -7.23 7.18 -9.70
C VAL A 113 -6.75 8.32 -10.61
N GLN A 114 -7.68 9.12 -11.16
CA GLN A 114 -7.32 10.24 -12.03
C GLN A 114 -6.54 11.33 -11.29
N GLY A 115 -6.95 11.68 -10.07
CA GLY A 115 -6.18 12.60 -9.22
C GLY A 115 -4.82 12.02 -8.82
N TYR A 116 -4.77 10.72 -8.52
CA TYR A 116 -3.50 10.07 -8.18
C TYR A 116 -2.51 10.09 -9.35
N VAL A 117 -2.97 9.76 -10.56
CA VAL A 117 -2.16 9.83 -11.80
C VAL A 117 -1.66 11.25 -12.06
N GLU A 118 -2.53 12.26 -11.94
CA GLU A 118 -2.13 13.67 -12.10
C GLU A 118 -1.08 14.07 -11.05
N GLY A 119 -1.28 13.70 -9.77
CA GLY A 119 -0.34 13.98 -8.70
C GLY A 119 1.05 13.39 -8.95
N VAL A 120 1.13 12.13 -9.39
CA VAL A 120 2.40 11.47 -9.75
C VAL A 120 3.00 12.12 -11.00
N SER A 121 2.19 12.47 -12.00
CA SER A 121 2.65 13.17 -13.22
C SER A 121 3.26 14.53 -12.89
N ARG A 122 2.69 15.29 -11.95
CA ARG A 122 3.25 16.58 -11.51
C ARG A 122 4.57 16.42 -10.77
N VAL A 123 4.74 15.36 -10.00
CA VAL A 123 6.04 15.04 -9.39
C VAL A 123 7.05 14.64 -10.45
N ASP A 124 6.64 13.82 -11.42
CA ASP A 124 7.48 13.45 -12.57
C ASP A 124 7.98 14.69 -13.33
N GLU A 125 7.08 15.52 -13.83
CA GLU A 125 7.41 16.73 -14.60
C GLU A 125 8.37 17.66 -13.84
N LYS A 126 8.11 17.89 -12.55
CA LYS A 126 8.85 18.89 -11.75
C LYS A 126 10.22 18.40 -11.28
N TYR A 127 10.37 17.10 -11.05
CA TYR A 127 11.61 16.51 -10.53
C TYR A 127 12.40 15.74 -11.60
N GLY A 128 11.81 15.56 -12.78
CA GLY A 128 12.33 14.80 -13.92
C GLY A 128 12.56 13.36 -13.52
N ILE A 129 11.49 12.63 -13.23
CA ILE A 129 11.52 11.23 -12.79
C ILE A 129 11.57 10.35 -14.03
N ASP A 130 12.59 9.50 -14.14
CA ASP A 130 12.73 8.63 -15.31
C ASP A 130 11.87 7.35 -15.16
N LYS A 131 11.68 6.89 -13.91
CA LYS A 131 11.01 5.63 -13.58
C LYS A 131 10.19 5.73 -12.29
N ILE A 132 9.06 5.05 -12.28
CA ILE A 132 8.18 4.94 -11.10
C ILE A 132 8.16 3.49 -10.64
N VAL A 133 8.32 3.27 -9.34
CA VAL A 133 8.26 1.94 -8.73
C VAL A 133 7.18 1.98 -7.67
N GLY A 134 6.07 1.26 -7.88
CA GLY A 134 5.09 1.02 -6.82
C GLY A 134 5.51 -0.18 -5.99
N VAL A 135 5.27 -0.10 -4.69
CA VAL A 135 5.63 -1.13 -3.71
C VAL A 135 4.40 -1.47 -2.89
N ASP A 136 4.05 -2.74 -2.94
CA ASP A 136 3.04 -3.38 -2.08
C ASP A 136 3.75 -4.37 -1.14
N VAL A 137 3.27 -4.46 0.10
CA VAL A 137 3.81 -5.35 1.13
C VAL A 137 2.78 -6.39 1.54
N GLY A 138 2.98 -7.62 1.07
CA GLY A 138 2.07 -8.72 1.33
C GLY A 138 1.62 -9.38 0.03
N GLY A 139 1.23 -8.60 -0.97
CA GLY A 139 0.81 -9.12 -2.26
C GLY A 139 -0.68 -9.02 -2.55
N ASP A 140 -1.48 -8.36 -1.70
CA ASP A 140 -2.92 -8.17 -1.92
C ASP A 140 -3.23 -7.34 -3.18
N VAL A 141 -2.28 -6.55 -3.67
CA VAL A 141 -2.32 -5.95 -5.02
C VAL A 141 -2.50 -6.97 -6.16
N LEU A 142 -2.12 -8.23 -5.94
CA LEU A 142 -2.24 -9.33 -6.92
C LEU A 142 -3.61 -10.03 -6.88
N ALA A 143 -4.48 -9.64 -5.95
CA ALA A 143 -5.79 -10.24 -5.76
C ALA A 143 -6.71 -10.07 -6.97
N GLU A 144 -7.65 -11.01 -7.12
CA GLU A 144 -8.72 -10.96 -8.11
C GLU A 144 -10.00 -10.31 -7.57
N GLY A 145 -10.08 -10.09 -6.26
CA GLY A 145 -11.18 -9.41 -5.59
C GLY A 145 -12.20 -10.34 -4.94
N TYR A 146 -12.18 -11.64 -5.26
CA TYR A 146 -13.13 -12.62 -4.71
C TYR A 146 -12.58 -13.41 -3.52
N GLU A 147 -11.35 -13.16 -3.11
CA GLU A 147 -10.71 -13.87 -2.00
C GLU A 147 -11.41 -13.53 -0.67
N ASP A 148 -11.85 -14.54 0.08
CA ASP A 148 -12.60 -14.36 1.34
C ASP A 148 -11.84 -13.53 2.40
N ASN A 149 -10.51 -13.63 2.37
CA ASN A 149 -9.58 -12.97 3.28
C ASN A 149 -8.94 -11.71 2.69
N LEU A 150 -9.50 -11.12 1.63
CA LEU A 150 -9.12 -9.79 1.16
C LEU A 150 -9.86 -8.70 1.95
N TRP A 151 -9.13 -7.81 2.59
CA TRP A 151 -9.66 -6.77 3.49
C TRP A 151 -9.31 -5.37 3.04
N SER A 152 -8.12 -5.14 2.46
CA SER A 152 -7.68 -3.79 2.06
C SER A 152 -7.37 -3.61 0.58
N PRO A 153 -8.23 -4.04 -0.36
CA PRO A 153 -7.91 -3.95 -1.78
C PRO A 153 -8.00 -2.55 -2.38
N LEU A 154 -8.62 -1.55 -1.74
CA LEU A 154 -8.95 -0.29 -2.43
C LEU A 154 -7.68 0.51 -2.75
N ALA A 155 -6.82 0.75 -1.76
CA ALA A 155 -5.55 1.45 -1.93
C ALA A 155 -4.68 0.77 -3.01
N ASP A 156 -4.47 -0.53 -2.89
CA ASP A 156 -3.64 -1.34 -3.79
C ASP A 156 -4.17 -1.36 -5.21
N SER A 157 -5.49 -1.48 -5.37
CA SER A 157 -6.15 -1.41 -6.68
C SER A 157 -5.96 -0.06 -7.34
N MET A 158 -6.12 1.03 -6.59
CA MET A 158 -5.91 2.39 -7.10
C MET A 158 -4.45 2.64 -7.45
N GLY A 159 -3.53 2.13 -6.64
CA GLY A 159 -2.09 2.17 -6.87
C GLY A 159 -1.66 1.43 -8.14
N LEU A 160 -2.12 0.18 -8.32
CA LEU A 160 -1.85 -0.60 -9.52
C LEU A 160 -2.46 0.04 -10.77
N ALA A 161 -3.69 0.56 -10.65
CA ALA A 161 -4.32 1.31 -11.74
C ALA A 161 -3.50 2.56 -12.10
N MET A 162 -3.01 3.31 -11.11
CA MET A 162 -2.13 4.46 -11.34
C MET A 162 -0.85 4.06 -12.09
N LEU A 163 -0.16 2.99 -11.66
CA LEU A 163 1.07 2.55 -12.32
C LEU A 163 0.86 2.20 -13.80
N ASN A 164 -0.31 1.67 -14.15
CA ASN A 164 -0.66 1.30 -15.53
C ASN A 164 -0.70 2.49 -16.50
N HIS A 165 -0.80 3.74 -16.01
CA HIS A 165 -0.76 4.95 -16.85
C HIS A 165 0.67 5.39 -17.22
N PHE A 166 1.70 4.85 -16.57
CA PHE A 166 3.08 5.23 -16.79
C PHE A 166 3.83 4.16 -17.60
N LYS A 167 4.52 4.56 -18.66
CA LYS A 167 5.25 3.61 -19.53
C LYS A 167 6.46 2.97 -18.85
N ASN A 168 7.14 3.74 -18.00
CA ASN A 168 8.35 3.34 -17.28
C ASN A 168 8.04 3.09 -15.81
N SER A 169 7.00 2.30 -15.55
CA SER A 169 6.60 1.90 -14.21
C SER A 169 6.89 0.43 -13.92
N TYR A 170 7.08 0.12 -12.64
CA TYR A 170 7.33 -1.22 -12.12
C TYR A 170 6.51 -1.44 -10.86
N LEU A 171 6.06 -2.67 -10.64
CA LEU A 171 5.48 -3.08 -9.37
C LEU A 171 6.45 -4.00 -8.65
N ILE A 172 6.72 -3.74 -7.38
CA ILE A 172 7.42 -4.65 -6.49
C ILE A 172 6.44 -5.15 -5.42
N VAL A 173 6.30 -6.47 -5.33
CA VAL A 173 5.63 -7.13 -4.22
C VAL A 173 6.69 -7.60 -3.23
N HIS A 174 6.70 -7.01 -2.05
CA HIS A 174 7.64 -7.34 -0.98
C HIS A 174 6.98 -8.25 0.06
N SER A 175 7.74 -9.22 0.57
CA SER A 175 7.35 -10.05 1.71
C SER A 175 6.00 -10.77 1.52
N PRO A 176 5.89 -11.71 0.56
CA PRO A 176 4.64 -12.40 0.24
C PRO A 176 3.90 -12.98 1.46
N GLY A 177 2.63 -12.58 1.61
CA GLY A 177 1.69 -12.99 2.65
C GLY A 177 1.88 -12.31 4.01
N SER A 178 2.72 -11.27 4.11
CA SER A 178 3.03 -10.62 5.40
C SER A 178 1.93 -9.69 5.95
N ASP A 179 0.95 -9.32 5.14
CA ASP A 179 -0.27 -8.59 5.52
C ASP A 179 -1.36 -9.49 6.15
N GLY A 180 -1.23 -10.81 5.96
CA GLY A 180 -2.17 -11.85 6.38
C GLY A 180 -3.47 -11.90 5.57
N GLU A 181 -3.53 -11.27 4.41
CA GLU A 181 -4.73 -11.26 3.55
C GLU A 181 -4.70 -12.42 2.56
N LEU A 182 -3.56 -12.58 1.89
CA LEU A 182 -3.30 -13.67 0.97
C LEU A 182 -2.25 -14.62 1.53
N SER A 183 -2.38 -15.92 1.22
CA SER A 183 -1.33 -16.88 1.57
C SER A 183 -0.08 -16.67 0.71
N GLN A 184 1.08 -16.99 1.27
CA GLN A 184 2.34 -16.93 0.53
C GLN A 184 2.30 -17.80 -0.73
N GLU A 185 1.69 -18.99 -0.64
CA GLU A 185 1.53 -19.90 -1.78
C GLU A 185 0.66 -19.27 -2.88
N TYR A 186 -0.43 -18.59 -2.51
CA TYR A 186 -1.30 -17.90 -3.47
C TYR A 186 -0.57 -16.74 -4.15
N VAL A 187 0.14 -15.89 -3.39
CA VAL A 187 0.93 -14.78 -3.95
C VAL A 187 1.97 -15.30 -4.96
N LEU A 188 2.67 -16.39 -4.64
CA LEU A 188 3.63 -17.03 -5.56
C LEU A 188 2.95 -17.61 -6.81
N GLN A 189 1.73 -18.15 -6.68
CA GLN A 189 0.93 -18.60 -7.82
C GLN A 189 0.56 -17.42 -8.74
N ARG A 190 0.12 -16.29 -8.17
CA ARG A 190 -0.19 -15.07 -8.93
C ARG A 190 1.04 -14.53 -9.67
N LEU A 191 2.20 -14.49 -8.99
CA LEU A 191 3.48 -14.14 -9.61
C LEU A 191 3.86 -15.09 -10.75
N SER A 192 3.58 -16.39 -10.61
CA SER A 192 3.82 -17.38 -11.68
C SER A 192 2.94 -17.13 -12.91
N MET A 193 1.69 -16.71 -12.72
CA MET A 193 0.81 -16.32 -13.83
C MET A 193 1.37 -15.11 -14.57
N ILE A 194 1.81 -14.08 -13.84
CA ILE A 194 2.47 -12.90 -14.42
C ILE A 194 3.74 -13.30 -15.19
N ALA A 195 4.53 -14.22 -14.63
CA ALA A 195 5.73 -14.74 -15.29
C ALA A 195 5.39 -15.48 -16.60
N SER A 196 4.32 -16.26 -16.65
CA SER A 196 3.88 -16.95 -17.86
C SER A 196 3.52 -15.99 -19.00
N MET A 197 3.12 -14.76 -18.65
CA MET A 197 2.83 -13.66 -19.58
C MET A 197 4.05 -12.77 -19.87
N LYS A 198 5.25 -13.17 -19.45
CA LYS A 198 6.51 -12.42 -19.56
C LYS A 198 6.53 -11.10 -18.78
N GLY A 199 5.68 -10.97 -17.75
CA GLY A 199 5.62 -9.79 -16.88
C GLY A 199 6.53 -9.87 -15.66
N TYR A 200 7.24 -10.97 -15.44
CA TYR A 200 8.14 -11.11 -14.29
C TYR A 200 9.56 -10.66 -14.64
N TYR A 201 10.10 -9.70 -13.89
CA TYR A 201 11.42 -9.13 -14.13
C TYR A 201 12.53 -9.67 -13.22
N GLY A 202 12.16 -10.47 -12.22
CA GLY A 202 13.07 -11.10 -11.27
C GLY A 202 12.75 -10.78 -9.82
N ALA A 203 13.58 -11.29 -8.92
CA ALA A 203 13.47 -11.07 -7.49
C ALA A 203 14.79 -10.55 -6.90
N MET A 204 14.70 -9.88 -5.76
CA MET A 204 15.82 -9.44 -4.93
C MET A 204 15.58 -9.87 -3.49
N GLY A 205 16.64 -10.25 -2.78
CA GLY A 205 16.60 -10.48 -1.34
C GLY A 205 17.13 -9.28 -0.58
N LEU A 206 16.65 -9.08 0.65
CA LEU A 206 17.27 -8.15 1.59
C LEU A 206 18.70 -8.58 1.90
N GLU A 207 19.61 -7.62 2.03
CA GLU A 207 20.97 -7.82 2.52
C GLU A 207 21.14 -7.23 3.93
N GLN A 208 22.24 -7.56 4.59
CA GLN A 208 22.56 -7.03 5.93
C GLN A 208 22.50 -5.49 6.00
N SER A 209 22.93 -4.81 4.93
CA SER A 209 22.90 -3.35 4.86
C SER A 209 21.47 -2.78 4.77
N ASP A 210 20.55 -3.52 4.13
CA ASP A 210 19.15 -3.13 4.00
C ASP A 210 18.39 -3.31 5.32
N ILE A 211 18.78 -4.34 6.08
CA ILE A 211 18.23 -4.60 7.42
C ILE A 211 18.57 -3.48 8.39
N ILE A 212 19.77 -2.91 8.33
CA ILE A 212 20.14 -1.74 9.17
C ILE A 212 19.20 -0.56 8.90
N VAL A 213 18.85 -0.33 7.63
CA VAL A 213 17.90 0.72 7.23
C VAL A 213 16.48 0.38 7.72
N LEU A 214 16.03 -0.86 7.52
CA LEU A 214 14.72 -1.33 7.97
C LEU A 214 14.56 -1.21 9.49
N GLU A 215 15.55 -1.64 10.27
CA GLU A 215 15.57 -1.49 11.73
C GLU A 215 15.53 -0.02 12.15
N LYS A 216 16.28 0.86 11.47
CA LYS A 216 16.24 2.31 11.73
C LYS A 216 14.84 2.88 11.52
N ILE A 217 14.17 2.49 10.43
CA ILE A 217 12.80 2.92 10.12
C ILE A 217 11.80 2.39 11.16
N LEU A 218 11.86 1.09 11.48
CA LEU A 218 10.93 0.42 12.39
C LEU A 218 11.05 0.83 13.87
N LYS A 219 12.06 1.65 14.23
CA LYS A 219 12.11 2.37 15.52
C LYS A 219 11.04 3.45 15.62
N TYR A 220 10.66 4.06 14.50
CA TYR A 220 9.69 5.15 14.44
C TYR A 220 8.37 4.68 13.79
N ALA A 221 8.46 4.06 12.61
CA ALA A 221 7.30 3.62 11.85
C ALA A 221 6.70 2.32 12.42
N LYS A 222 5.38 2.21 12.31
CA LYS A 222 4.57 1.09 12.76
C LYS A 222 4.03 0.31 11.56
N SER A 223 4.73 -0.75 11.18
CA SER A 223 4.30 -1.72 10.18
C SER A 223 4.51 -3.13 10.69
N GLU A 224 3.44 -3.91 10.83
CA GLU A 224 3.51 -5.34 11.18
C GLU A 224 3.99 -6.16 9.98
N ALA A 225 3.47 -5.88 8.78
CA ALA A 225 3.82 -6.58 7.54
C ALA A 225 5.32 -6.42 7.19
N SER A 226 5.83 -5.19 7.15
CA SER A 226 7.26 -4.96 6.86
C SER A 226 8.18 -5.49 7.97
N ARG A 227 7.68 -5.66 9.20
CA ARG A 227 8.45 -6.29 10.30
C ARG A 227 8.57 -7.80 10.10
N ALA A 228 7.66 -8.45 9.39
CA ALA A 228 7.77 -9.88 9.07
C ALA A 228 9.05 -10.19 8.29
N ALA A 229 9.44 -9.31 7.35
CA ALA A 229 10.69 -9.43 6.61
C ALA A 229 11.93 -9.36 7.52
N LEU A 230 11.94 -8.47 8.51
CA LEU A 230 13.01 -8.38 9.52
C LEU A 230 13.09 -9.65 10.37
N ILE A 231 11.94 -10.13 10.85
CA ILE A 231 11.85 -11.34 11.70
C ILE A 231 12.33 -12.58 10.92
N ALA A 232 11.92 -12.70 9.65
CA ALA A 232 12.40 -13.76 8.76
C ALA A 232 13.92 -13.68 8.55
N PHE A 233 14.45 -12.47 8.31
CA PHE A 233 15.89 -12.26 8.12
C PHE A 233 16.70 -12.64 9.35
N GLN A 234 16.14 -12.43 10.55
CA GLN A 234 16.74 -12.84 11.83
C GLN A 234 16.65 -14.36 12.07
N GLY A 235 16.06 -15.13 11.14
CA GLY A 235 16.06 -16.59 11.15
C GLY A 235 14.82 -17.23 11.77
N PHE A 236 13.79 -16.45 12.12
CA PHE A 236 12.54 -17.03 12.60
C PHE A 236 11.76 -17.70 11.45
N GLN A 237 11.24 -18.89 11.74
CA GLN A 237 10.36 -19.63 10.86
C GLN A 237 9.17 -20.17 11.65
N GLY A 238 7.95 -19.91 11.18
CA GLY A 238 6.72 -20.37 11.81
C GLY A 238 5.55 -19.41 11.58
N ASP A 239 4.43 -19.71 12.22
CA ASP A 239 3.24 -18.86 12.17
C ASP A 239 3.32 -17.77 13.23
N MET A 240 2.89 -16.56 12.87
CA MET A 240 2.83 -15.41 13.77
C MET A 240 1.47 -14.71 13.66
N PRO A 241 0.75 -14.49 14.77
CA PRO A 241 -0.48 -13.72 14.73
C PRO A 241 -0.18 -12.23 14.55
N ILE A 242 -1.04 -11.55 13.81
CA ILE A 242 -0.96 -10.11 13.56
C ILE A 242 -2.33 -9.46 13.67
N ARG A 243 -2.38 -8.12 13.63
CA ARG A 243 -3.63 -7.33 13.57
C ARG A 243 -4.60 -7.67 14.72
N LYS A 244 -4.14 -7.65 15.98
CA LYS A 244 -4.94 -8.05 17.16
C LYS A 244 -5.50 -9.49 17.03
N ASN A 245 -4.70 -10.41 16.49
CA ASN A 245 -5.04 -11.83 16.26
C ASN A 245 -6.19 -12.06 15.27
N THR A 246 -6.57 -11.07 14.44
CA THR A 246 -7.58 -11.29 13.39
C THR A 246 -7.02 -12.10 12.22
N ARG A 247 -5.69 -12.22 12.13
CA ARG A 247 -4.97 -12.91 11.05
C ARG A 247 -3.71 -13.59 11.58
N SER A 248 -3.21 -14.56 10.82
CA SER A 248 -1.93 -15.24 11.07
C SER A 248 -1.12 -15.25 9.78
N ILE A 249 0.18 -15.01 9.90
CA ILE A 249 1.12 -15.02 8.76
C ILE A 249 2.15 -16.12 8.94
N LYS A 250 2.52 -16.76 7.82
CA LYS A 250 3.62 -17.71 7.77
C LYS A 250 4.92 -16.96 7.51
N ILE A 251 5.84 -17.00 8.46
CA ILE A 251 7.15 -16.38 8.35
C ILE A 251 8.19 -17.44 7.95
N ASN A 252 8.95 -17.15 6.91
CA ASN A 252 10.14 -17.87 6.49
C ASN A 252 11.00 -16.99 5.56
N LEU A 253 12.09 -17.52 4.99
CA LEU A 253 13.02 -16.73 4.17
C LEU A 253 12.38 -16.09 2.91
N ILE A 254 11.26 -16.59 2.39
CA ILE A 254 10.54 -15.94 1.29
C ILE A 254 10.07 -14.54 1.68
N ASN A 255 9.79 -14.29 2.96
CA ASN A 255 9.41 -12.97 3.44
C ASN A 255 10.53 -11.92 3.33
N THR A 256 11.77 -12.33 3.05
CA THR A 256 12.90 -11.43 2.77
C THR A 256 13.02 -11.03 1.30
N LEU A 257 12.16 -11.59 0.44
CA LEU A 257 12.23 -11.42 -1.01
C LEU A 257 11.25 -10.35 -1.51
N MET A 258 11.68 -9.67 -2.57
CA MET A 258 10.96 -8.66 -3.34
C MET A 258 10.85 -9.14 -4.78
N PHE A 259 9.65 -9.22 -5.33
CA PHE A 259 9.40 -9.68 -6.69
C PHE A 259 8.97 -8.51 -7.56
N MET A 260 9.70 -8.25 -8.64
CA MET A 260 9.41 -7.14 -9.55
C MET A 260 8.66 -7.61 -10.80
N THR A 261 7.61 -6.89 -11.16
CA THR A 261 6.69 -7.23 -12.24
C THR A 261 6.34 -6.03 -13.13
N ASP A 262 5.85 -6.30 -14.34
CA ASP A 262 5.23 -5.32 -15.24
C ASP A 262 3.82 -4.97 -14.73
N PRO A 263 3.59 -3.73 -14.28
CA PRO A 263 2.31 -3.34 -13.72
C PRO A 263 1.16 -3.43 -14.72
N ARG A 264 1.42 -3.35 -16.04
CA ARG A 264 0.35 -3.47 -17.05
C ARG A 264 -0.14 -4.91 -17.19
N ILE A 265 0.77 -5.88 -17.07
CA ILE A 265 0.41 -7.30 -17.05
C ILE A 265 -0.32 -7.63 -15.76
N THR A 266 0.20 -7.16 -14.62
CA THR A 266 -0.45 -7.34 -13.32
C THR A 266 -1.84 -6.70 -13.29
N TYR A 267 -1.98 -5.47 -13.82
CA TYR A 267 -3.27 -4.78 -14.00
C TYR A 267 -4.25 -5.60 -14.85
N GLY A 268 -3.77 -6.20 -15.95
CA GLY A 268 -4.60 -7.08 -16.80
C GLY A 268 -5.16 -8.31 -16.07
N LEU A 269 -4.51 -8.75 -14.99
CA LEU A 269 -4.94 -9.86 -14.14
C LEU A 269 -5.71 -9.42 -12.88
N SER A 270 -5.75 -8.12 -12.56
CA SER A 270 -6.41 -7.57 -11.39
C SER A 270 -7.74 -6.92 -11.77
N LYS A 271 -8.83 -7.64 -11.53
CA LYS A 271 -10.19 -7.09 -11.73
C LYS A 271 -10.47 -5.85 -10.85
N PRO A 272 -10.06 -5.81 -9.57
CA PRO A 272 -10.26 -4.62 -8.73
C PRO A 272 -9.58 -3.37 -9.30
N ALA A 273 -8.31 -3.47 -9.73
CA ALA A 273 -7.59 -2.35 -10.34
C ALA A 273 -8.28 -1.86 -11.63
N GLN A 274 -8.78 -2.77 -12.46
CA GLN A 274 -9.52 -2.41 -13.68
C GLN A 274 -10.82 -1.67 -13.39
N LEU A 275 -11.55 -2.05 -12.34
CA LEU A 275 -12.79 -1.39 -11.94
C LEU A 275 -12.55 0.05 -11.50
N VAL A 276 -11.50 0.30 -10.72
CA VAL A 276 -11.24 1.64 -10.14
C VAL A 276 -10.50 2.60 -11.08
N ASN A 277 -9.95 2.12 -12.20
CA ASN A 277 -9.03 2.89 -13.05
C ASN A 277 -9.56 4.27 -13.53
N ASN A 278 -10.84 4.33 -13.89
CA ASN A 278 -11.47 5.55 -14.38
C ASN A 278 -12.38 6.15 -13.31
N THR A 279 -11.81 6.53 -12.17
CA THR A 279 -12.53 7.12 -11.02
C THR A 279 -11.98 8.49 -10.68
N TYR A 280 -12.89 9.37 -10.26
CA TYR A 280 -12.63 10.78 -9.93
C TYR A 280 -12.83 11.09 -8.45
N SER A 281 -13.22 10.09 -7.65
CA SER A 281 -13.16 10.17 -6.20
C SER A 281 -12.87 8.82 -5.54
N LEU A 282 -12.42 8.85 -4.29
CA LEU A 282 -12.24 7.65 -3.46
C LEU A 282 -13.56 6.89 -3.28
N GLU A 283 -14.67 7.61 -3.05
CA GLU A 283 -15.99 7.01 -2.90
C GLU A 283 -16.46 6.35 -4.19
N GLU A 284 -16.20 6.95 -5.36
CA GLU A 284 -16.50 6.33 -6.64
C GLU A 284 -15.72 5.01 -6.79
N ALA A 285 -14.43 5.02 -6.49
CA ALA A 285 -13.59 3.81 -6.53
C ALA A 285 -14.11 2.74 -5.58
N ASN A 286 -14.41 3.11 -4.33
CA ASN A 286 -14.99 2.22 -3.35
C ASN A 286 -16.34 1.64 -3.81
N ASN A 287 -17.21 2.48 -4.39
CA ASN A 287 -18.51 2.06 -4.87
C ASN A 287 -18.40 1.08 -6.04
N LYS A 288 -17.43 1.25 -6.94
CA LYS A 288 -17.19 0.28 -8.02
C LYS A 288 -16.75 -1.09 -7.48
N LEU A 289 -15.93 -1.12 -6.43
CA LEU A 289 -15.56 -2.37 -5.74
C LEU A 289 -16.76 -2.99 -5.01
N ASN A 290 -17.55 -2.18 -4.29
CA ASN A 290 -18.77 -2.61 -3.62
C ASN A 290 -19.79 -3.24 -4.57
N ASN A 291 -20.03 -2.61 -5.73
CA ASN A 291 -20.93 -3.13 -6.76
C ASN A 291 -20.44 -4.45 -7.36
N ALA A 292 -19.13 -4.74 -7.28
CA ALA A 292 -18.55 -6.03 -7.64
C ALA A 292 -18.55 -7.04 -6.47
N GLY A 293 -19.17 -6.71 -5.34
CA GLY A 293 -19.25 -7.56 -4.15
C GLY A 293 -18.00 -7.53 -3.26
N ILE A 294 -17.07 -6.60 -3.52
CA ILE A 294 -15.79 -6.49 -2.83
C ILE A 294 -15.92 -5.49 -1.68
N TYR A 295 -15.80 -5.99 -0.45
CA TYR A 295 -15.78 -5.17 0.76
C TYR A 295 -14.35 -4.71 1.07
N THR A 296 -14.17 -3.42 1.29
CA THR A 296 -12.86 -2.76 1.39
C THR A 296 -12.53 -2.31 2.82
N GLU A 297 -11.29 -1.84 2.99
CA GLU A 297 -10.81 -1.19 4.20
C GLU A 297 -11.63 0.06 4.53
N TYR A 298 -12.07 0.80 3.52
CA TYR A 298 -12.90 2.00 3.72
C TYR A 298 -14.30 1.66 4.22
N ASN A 299 -14.88 0.53 3.78
CA ASN A 299 -16.14 0.06 4.34
C ASN A 299 -15.98 -0.32 5.82
N LEU A 300 -14.91 -1.03 6.17
CA LEU A 300 -14.62 -1.42 7.54
C LEU A 300 -14.47 -0.21 8.46
N GLU A 301 -13.72 0.79 8.02
CA GLU A 301 -13.53 2.04 8.78
C GLU A 301 -14.86 2.77 9.00
N LYS A 302 -15.71 2.87 7.98
CA LYS A 302 -17.05 3.47 8.11
C LYS A 302 -17.94 2.68 9.07
N ASP A 303 -17.93 1.35 8.96
CA ASP A 303 -18.71 0.48 9.85
C ASP A 303 -18.27 0.63 11.31
N ILE A 304 -16.96 0.69 11.56
CA ILE A 304 -16.42 0.96 12.90
C ILE A 304 -16.83 2.36 13.38
N GLN A 305 -16.73 3.38 12.52
CA GLN A 305 -17.11 4.75 12.88
C GLN A 305 -18.57 4.85 13.32
N THR A 306 -19.48 4.09 12.71
CA THR A 306 -20.92 4.11 13.07
C THR A 306 -21.22 3.62 14.49
N LEU A 307 -20.30 2.87 15.11
CA LEU A 307 -20.43 2.38 16.48
C LEU A 307 -20.13 3.47 17.52
N ASN A 308 -19.51 4.58 17.12
CA ASN A 308 -19.11 5.68 18.01
C ASN A 308 -18.28 5.22 19.22
N VAL A 309 -17.41 4.23 18.99
CA VAL A 309 -16.45 3.71 19.97
C VAL A 309 -15.03 4.06 19.52
N ASP A 310 -14.10 4.15 20.48
CA ASP A 310 -12.69 4.25 20.12
C ASP A 310 -12.24 2.92 19.47
N PRO A 311 -11.75 2.91 18.22
CA PRO A 311 -11.33 1.67 17.56
C PRO A 311 -10.19 0.93 18.28
N LEU A 312 -9.46 1.61 19.17
CA LEU A 312 -8.44 0.99 20.01
C LEU A 312 -9.03 0.00 21.03
N GLU A 313 -10.27 0.22 21.48
CA GLU A 313 -10.96 -0.62 22.46
C GLU A 313 -11.54 -1.89 21.84
N LEU A 314 -11.68 -1.96 20.51
CA LEU A 314 -12.22 -3.13 19.83
C LEU A 314 -11.25 -4.32 19.87
N SER A 315 -11.74 -5.48 20.28
CA SER A 315 -11.05 -6.76 20.17
C SER A 315 -11.01 -7.27 18.73
N GLY A 316 -10.11 -8.22 18.44
CA GLY A 316 -10.06 -8.86 17.12
C GLY A 316 -11.36 -9.56 16.74
N GLU A 317 -12.04 -10.20 17.69
CA GLU A 317 -13.31 -10.88 17.46
C GLU A 317 -14.44 -9.89 17.08
N GLU A 318 -14.49 -8.74 17.74
CA GLU A 318 -15.45 -7.67 17.41
C GLU A 318 -15.20 -7.14 15.99
N ILE A 319 -13.94 -6.87 15.63
CA ILE A 319 -13.56 -6.44 14.27
C ILE A 319 -14.00 -7.47 13.22
N LEU A 320 -13.76 -8.77 13.48
CA LEU A 320 -14.20 -9.85 12.59
C LEU A 320 -15.72 -9.93 12.48
N ASN A 321 -16.46 -9.64 13.55
CA ASN A 321 -17.93 -9.61 13.53
C ASN A 321 -18.46 -8.42 12.72
N ILE A 322 -17.85 -7.24 12.90
CA ILE A 322 -18.18 -6.02 12.14
C ILE A 322 -17.99 -6.27 10.65
N ARG A 323 -16.81 -6.76 10.23
CA ARG A 323 -16.53 -7.08 8.82
C ARG A 323 -17.53 -8.10 8.27
N ARG A 324 -17.81 -9.20 9.00
CA ARG A 324 -18.79 -10.21 8.56
C ARG A 324 -20.18 -9.63 8.35
N LYS A 325 -20.64 -8.73 9.23
CA LYS A 325 -21.92 -8.02 9.07
C LYS A 325 -21.89 -7.07 7.86
N GLY A 326 -20.80 -6.33 7.69
CA GLY A 326 -20.59 -5.43 6.55
C GLY A 326 -20.64 -6.16 5.21
N ILE A 327 -19.94 -7.28 5.08
CA ILE A 327 -19.96 -8.13 3.88
C ILE A 327 -21.37 -8.67 3.60
N ARG A 328 -22.09 -9.14 4.63
CA ARG A 328 -23.48 -9.63 4.46
C ARG A 328 -24.40 -8.53 3.97
N ARG A 329 -24.30 -7.32 4.54
CA ARG A 329 -25.08 -6.16 4.13
C ARG A 329 -24.78 -5.79 2.68
N LEU A 330 -23.51 -5.80 2.29
CA LEU A 330 -23.10 -5.54 0.91
C LEU A 330 -23.69 -6.55 -0.08
N ARG A 331 -23.62 -7.85 0.23
CA ARG A 331 -24.19 -8.91 -0.61
C ARG A 331 -25.70 -8.75 -0.79
N MET A 332 -26.44 -8.49 0.30
CA MET A 332 -27.89 -8.26 0.25
C MET A 332 -28.28 -7.06 -0.64
N MET A 333 -27.48 -5.99 -0.64
CA MET A 333 -27.73 -4.82 -1.49
C MET A 333 -27.52 -5.14 -2.99
N ASN A 334 -26.57 -6.00 -3.31
CA ASN A 334 -26.30 -6.41 -4.70
C ASN A 334 -27.34 -7.42 -5.21
N ASP A 335 -27.84 -8.30 -4.35
CA ASP A 335 -28.93 -9.21 -4.72
C ASP A 335 -30.21 -8.42 -5.05
N GLN A 336 -30.54 -7.39 -4.26
CA GLN A 336 -31.72 -6.53 -4.52
C GLN A 336 -31.60 -5.70 -5.79
N SER A 337 -30.40 -5.28 -6.20
CA SER A 337 -30.20 -4.49 -7.43
C SER A 337 -30.16 -5.33 -8.71
N THR A 338 -30.14 -6.66 -8.60
CA THR A 338 -30.21 -7.57 -9.76
C THR A 338 -31.63 -8.06 -10.05
N GLU A 339 -32.60 -7.74 -9.19
CA GLU A 339 -34.03 -8.05 -9.35
C GLU A 339 -34.85 -6.89 -9.97
N GLU A 340 -34.25 -5.73 -10.23
CA GLU A 340 -34.85 -4.55 -10.90
C GLU A 340 -34.42 -4.41 -12.38
#